data_AF-A0A975LZN4-F1
#
_entry.id   AF-A0A975LZN4-F1
#
_cell.length_a   1.000
_cell.length_b   1.000
_cell.length_c   1.000
_cell.angle_alpha   90.00
_cell.angle_beta   90.00
_cell.angle_gamma   90.00
#
_symmetry.space_group_name_H-M   'P 1'
#
loop_
_entity.id
_entity.type
_entity.pdbx_description
1 polymer ?
#
loop_
_entity_poly.entity_id
_entity_poly.type
_entity_poly.pdbx_seq_one_letter_code
_entity_poly.pdbx_strand_id
1 'polypeptide(L)'
;MKTLYHKLFNQFYRYKKINQRVHAIITTKDGVKSVLFSLLMSVVVAIIPLLITINMFIYTKHSLFLAIIIVFIVLSFVYLYYWFYLQLLKSYQPKVEEINTSYIFWFETTLINIFLLIFAIIVLSVLF
;
A
#
# COMPACT_ATOMS: atom_id res chain seq x y z
N MET A 1 5.48 33.25 -6.02
CA MET A 1 5.82 32.04 -5.23
C MET A 1 4.59 31.14 -5.15
N LYS A 2 4.62 29.92 -5.72
CA LYS A 2 3.49 28.98 -5.54
C LYS A 2 3.50 28.48 -4.11
N THR A 3 2.44 28.80 -3.35
CA THR A 3 2.26 28.35 -1.97
C THR A 3 2.25 26.83 -1.89
N LEU A 4 2.65 26.27 -0.74
CA LEU A 4 2.67 24.83 -0.47
C LEU A 4 1.30 24.19 -0.77
N TYR A 5 0.23 24.90 -0.40
CA TYR A 5 -1.16 24.55 -0.70
C TYR A 5 -1.41 24.31 -2.19
N HIS A 6 -0.96 25.22 -3.05
CA HIS A 6 -1.16 25.11 -4.48
C HIS A 6 -0.39 23.93 -5.10
N LYS A 7 0.77 23.58 -4.54
CA LYS A 7 1.52 22.38 -4.94
C LYS A 7 0.76 21.10 -4.58
N LEU A 8 0.29 20.98 -3.34
CA LEU A 8 -0.46 19.81 -2.87
C LEU A 8 -1.77 19.61 -3.65
N PHE A 9 -2.54 20.69 -3.84
CA PHE A 9 -3.78 20.64 -4.60
C PHE A 9 -3.54 20.16 -6.05
N ASN A 10 -2.47 20.63 -6.68
CA ASN A 10 -2.13 20.23 -8.05
C ASN A 10 -1.69 18.75 -8.13
N GLN A 11 -1.02 18.22 -7.11
CA GLN A 11 -0.70 16.79 -7.03
C GLN A 11 -1.98 15.95 -6.91
N PHE A 12 -2.89 16.33 -6.01
CA PHE A 12 -4.17 15.64 -5.85
C PHE A 12 -5.02 15.67 -7.13
N TYR A 13 -5.05 16.82 -7.81
CA TYR A 13 -5.75 16.95 -9.09
C TYR A 13 -5.15 16.05 -10.18
N ARG A 14 -3.81 15.99 -10.25
CA ARG A 14 -3.10 15.08 -11.16
C ARG A 14 -3.43 13.62 -10.86
N TYR A 15 -3.38 13.22 -9.59
CA TYR A 15 -3.78 11.88 -9.14
C TYR A 15 -5.21 11.56 -9.60
N LYS A 16 -6.18 12.44 -9.30
CA LYS A 16 -7.59 12.25 -9.67
C LYS A 16 -7.77 12.07 -11.17
N LYS A 17 -7.11 12.88 -11.99
CA LYS A 17 -7.19 12.79 -13.46
C LYS A 17 -6.63 11.48 -14.00
N ILE A 18 -5.52 11.00 -13.44
CA ILE A 18 -4.92 9.71 -13.86
C ILE A 18 -5.84 8.57 -13.41
N ASN A 19 -6.32 8.60 -12.16
CA ASN A 19 -7.18 7.55 -11.62
C ASN A 19 -8.52 7.44 -12.37
N GLN A 20 -9.12 8.57 -12.75
CA GLN A 20 -10.32 8.60 -13.60
C GLN A 20 -10.11 7.93 -14.96
N ARG A 21 -8.94 8.11 -15.58
CA ARG A 21 -8.62 7.44 -16.86
C ARG A 21 -8.50 5.94 -16.69
N VAL A 22 -7.93 5.50 -15.58
CA VAL A 22 -7.83 4.07 -15.24
C VAL A 22 -9.23 3.49 -15.05
N HIS A 23 -10.08 4.11 -14.24
CA HIS A 23 -11.47 3.68 -14.03
C HIS A 23 -12.34 3.70 -15.29
N ALA A 24 -12.07 4.59 -16.25
CA ALA A 24 -12.81 4.63 -17.52
C ALA A 24 -12.55 3.40 -18.41
N ILE A 25 -11.44 2.69 -18.19
CA ILE A 25 -11.03 1.51 -18.98
C ILE A 25 -11.44 0.20 -18.29
N ILE A 26 -11.46 0.20 -16.96
CA ILE A 26 -11.63 -1.02 -16.17
C ILE A 26 -13.11 -1.35 -15.99
N THR A 27 -13.44 -2.62 -16.20
CA THR A 27 -14.75 -3.14 -15.79
C THR A 27 -14.79 -3.38 -14.28
N THR A 28 -15.95 -3.19 -13.66
CA THR A 28 -16.14 -3.45 -12.22
C THR A 28 -15.70 -4.86 -11.82
N LYS A 29 -15.97 -5.84 -12.69
CA LYS A 29 -15.58 -7.24 -12.50
C LYS A 29 -14.06 -7.41 -12.42
N ASP A 30 -13.31 -6.84 -13.37
CA ASP A 30 -11.85 -6.92 -13.39
C ASP A 30 -11.25 -6.18 -12.20
N GLY A 31 -11.82 -5.03 -11.83
CA GLY A 31 -11.43 -4.28 -10.64
C GLY A 31 -11.56 -5.09 -9.35
N VAL A 32 -12.72 -5.72 -9.13
CA VAL A 32 -12.97 -6.56 -7.95
C VAL A 32 -12.05 -7.79 -7.95
N LYS A 33 -11.88 -8.43 -9.11
CA LYS A 33 -10.96 -9.57 -9.25
C LYS A 33 -9.53 -9.17 -8.89
N SER A 34 -9.04 -8.06 -9.43
CA SER A 34 -7.71 -7.55 -9.10
C SER A 34 -7.54 -7.28 -7.62
N VAL A 35 -8.53 -6.69 -6.93
CA VAL A 35 -8.49 -6.45 -5.49
C VAL A 35 -8.41 -7.76 -4.69
N LEU A 36 -9.26 -8.74 -5.00
CA LEU A 36 -9.29 -10.00 -4.25
C LEU A 36 -8.00 -10.80 -4.44
N PHE A 37 -7.53 -10.93 -5.68
CA PHE A 37 -6.30 -11.66 -5.97
C PHE A 37 -5.06 -10.92 -5.46
N SER A 38 -5.00 -9.59 -5.55
CA SER A 38 -3.86 -8.84 -5.00
C SER A 38 -3.77 -8.97 -3.48
N LEU A 39 -4.91 -8.95 -2.79
CA LEU A 39 -4.98 -9.12 -1.34
C LEU A 39 -4.57 -10.54 -0.94
N LEU A 40 -5.04 -11.56 -1.65
CA LEU A 40 -4.65 -12.95 -1.38
C LEU A 40 -3.13 -13.12 -1.58
N MET A 41 -2.59 -12.65 -2.70
CA MET A 41 -1.16 -12.75 -2.99
C MET A 41 -0.32 -11.97 -1.97
N SER A 42 -0.77 -10.78 -1.55
CA SER A 42 -0.03 -10.01 -0.56
C SER A 42 -0.05 -10.65 0.82
N VAL A 43 -1.16 -11.28 1.22
CA VAL A 43 -1.24 -12.05 2.47
C VAL A 43 -0.31 -13.26 2.43
N VAL A 44 -0.32 -14.02 1.34
CA VAL A 44 0.56 -15.20 1.18
C VAL A 44 2.03 -14.82 1.30
N VAL A 45 2.45 -13.68 0.74
CA VAL A 45 3.84 -13.23 0.84
C VAL A 45 4.16 -12.70 2.25
N ALA A 46 3.25 -11.93 2.85
CA ALA A 46 3.47 -11.32 4.16
C ALA A 46 3.40 -12.31 5.33
N ILE A 47 2.76 -13.47 5.16
CA ILE A 47 2.64 -14.47 6.22
C ILE A 47 4.00 -15.06 6.61
N ILE A 48 4.93 -15.18 5.66
CA ILE A 48 6.26 -15.75 5.88
C ILE A 48 7.05 -14.92 6.90
N PRO A 49 7.33 -13.63 6.66
CA PRO A 49 8.04 -12.81 7.63
C PRO A 49 7.25 -12.62 8.93
N LEU A 50 5.91 -12.63 8.87
CA LEU A 50 5.07 -12.53 10.06
C LEU A 50 5.25 -13.74 10.99
N LEU A 51 5.20 -14.97 10.45
CA LEU A 51 5.39 -16.20 11.24
C LEU A 51 6.78 -16.26 11.88
N ILE A 52 7.82 -15.84 11.15
CA ILE A 52 9.18 -15.73 11.70
C ILE A 52 9.20 -14.77 12.89
N THR A 53 8.60 -13.59 12.73
CA THR A 53 8.57 -12.55 13.77
C THR A 53 7.79 -13.01 15.00
N ILE A 54 6.64 -13.67 14.81
CA ILE A 54 5.83 -14.23 15.91
C ILE A 54 6.60 -15.33 16.65
N ASN A 55 7.29 -16.22 15.93
CA ASN A 55 8.09 -17.27 16.56
C ASN A 55 9.23 -16.68 17.42
N MET A 56 9.82 -15.57 16.97
CA MET A 56 10.85 -14.86 17.75
C MET A 56 10.28 -14.10 18.95
N PHE A 57 8.98 -13.82 18.98
CA PHE A 57 8.30 -13.11 20.08
C PHE A 57 8.27 -13.89 21.40
N ILE A 58 8.56 -15.19 21.35
CA ILE A 58 8.75 -16.04 22.55
C ILE A 58 9.94 -15.54 23.39
N TYR A 59 10.93 -14.89 22.76
CA TYR A 59 12.06 -14.27 23.46
C TYR A 59 11.69 -12.86 23.94
N THR A 60 11.03 -12.78 25.10
CA THR A 60 10.48 -11.55 25.73
C THR A 60 11.44 -10.36 25.83
N LYS A 61 12.76 -10.57 25.84
CA LYS A 61 13.77 -9.51 25.92
C LYS A 61 13.85 -8.59 24.68
N HIS A 62 13.18 -8.95 23.56
CA HIS A 62 13.25 -8.20 22.30
C HIS A 62 11.89 -7.68 21.82
N SER A 63 10.90 -7.59 22.71
CA SER A 63 9.51 -7.24 22.36
C SER A 63 9.37 -5.92 21.60
N LEU A 64 10.07 -4.86 22.00
CA LEU A 64 10.05 -3.57 21.29
C LEU A 64 10.67 -3.67 19.89
N PHE A 65 11.81 -4.37 19.76
CA PHE A 65 12.47 -4.57 18.46
C PHE A 65 11.57 -5.36 17.50
N LEU A 66 10.92 -6.41 17.99
CA LEU A 66 9.98 -7.21 17.20
C LEU A 66 8.72 -6.42 16.83
N ALA A 67 8.22 -5.54 17.72
CA ALA A 67 7.11 -4.66 17.40
C ALA A 67 7.45 -3.69 16.26
N ILE A 68 8.67 -3.13 16.25
CA ILE A 68 9.17 -2.31 15.13
C ILE A 68 9.22 -3.11 13.82
N ILE A 69 9.68 -4.37 13.86
CA ILE A 69 9.68 -5.26 12.68
C ILE A 69 8.25 -5.47 12.16
N ILE A 70 7.27 -5.69 13.04
CA ILE A 70 5.86 -5.83 12.65
C ILE A 70 5.39 -4.55 11.93
N VAL A 71 5.74 -3.37 12.43
CA VAL A 71 5.42 -2.10 11.74
C VAL A 71 6.00 -2.07 10.33
N PHE A 72 7.26 -2.46 10.15
CA PHE A 72 7.86 -2.54 8.81
C PHE A 72 7.16 -3.55 7.90
N ILE A 73 6.73 -4.70 8.42
CA ILE A 73 5.96 -5.69 7.65
C ILE A 73 4.63 -5.08 7.21
N VAL A 74 3.93 -4.38 8.10
CA VAL A 74 2.64 -3.73 7.80
C VAL A 74 2.80 -2.62 6.75
N LEU A 75 3.82 -1.78 6.85
CA LEU A 75 4.10 -0.74 5.85
C LEU A 75 4.48 -1.35 4.49
N SER A 76 5.27 -2.44 4.51
CA SER A 76 5.65 -3.18 3.31
C SER A 76 4.45 -3.85 2.64
N PHE A 77 3.49 -4.33 3.43
CA PHE A 77 2.27 -4.96 2.93
C PHE A 77 1.47 -4.03 2.02
N VAL A 78 1.40 -2.73 2.33
CA VAL A 78 0.71 -1.74 1.48
C VAL A 78 1.36 -1.64 0.10
N TYR A 79 2.69 -1.54 0.04
CA TYR A 79 3.42 -1.54 -1.22
C TYR A 79 3.16 -2.82 -2.01
N LEU A 80 3.21 -3.95 -1.32
CA LEU A 80 3.07 -5.26 -1.92
C LEU A 80 1.66 -5.47 -2.52
N TYR A 81 0.64 -5.06 -1.77
CA TYR A 81 -0.76 -5.05 -2.22
C TYR A 81 -0.95 -4.19 -3.47
N TYR A 82 -0.51 -2.92 -3.45
CA TYR A 82 -0.70 -2.03 -4.59
C TYR A 82 0.11 -2.45 -5.81
N TRP A 83 1.28 -3.05 -5.59
CA TRP A 83 2.09 -3.59 -6.67
C TRP A 83 1.36 -4.73 -7.38
N PHE A 84 0.88 -5.74 -6.63
CA PHE A 84 0.09 -6.82 -7.21
C PHE A 84 -1.20 -6.33 -7.87
N TYR A 85 -1.91 -5.40 -7.23
CA TYR A 85 -3.13 -4.83 -7.76
C TYR A 85 -2.91 -4.22 -9.15
N LEU A 86 -1.90 -3.36 -9.31
CA LEU A 86 -1.62 -2.72 -10.60
C LEU A 86 -1.11 -3.71 -11.65
N GLN A 87 -0.33 -4.72 -11.26
CA GLN A 87 0.12 -5.76 -12.19
C GLN A 87 -1.06 -6.59 -12.72
N LEU A 88 -1.98 -7.00 -11.85
CA LEU A 88 -3.19 -7.71 -12.26
C LEU A 88 -4.10 -6.85 -13.15
N LEU A 89 -4.23 -5.57 -12.82
CA LEU A 89 -5.00 -4.62 -13.60
C LEU A 89 -4.47 -4.45 -15.03
N LYS A 90 -3.14 -4.33 -15.18
CA LYS A 90 -2.47 -4.29 -16.50
C LYS A 90 -2.63 -5.59 -17.26
N SER A 91 -2.56 -6.73 -16.56
CA SER A 91 -2.75 -8.05 -17.17
C SER A 91 -4.17 -8.25 -17.70
N TYR A 92 -5.20 -7.74 -17.01
CA TYR A 92 -6.59 -7.85 -17.46
C TYR A 92 -6.98 -6.81 -18.51
N GLN A 93 -6.42 -5.61 -18.42
CA GLN A 93 -6.72 -4.50 -19.32
C GLN A 93 -5.42 -3.85 -19.82
N PRO A 94 -4.83 -4.32 -20.95
CA PRO A 94 -3.54 -3.83 -21.45
C PRO A 94 -3.50 -2.32 -21.72
N LYS A 95 -4.65 -1.71 -22.05
CA LYS A 95 -4.79 -0.25 -22.24
C LYS A 95 -4.44 0.56 -20.98
N VAL A 96 -4.44 -0.05 -19.80
CA VAL A 96 -4.01 0.58 -18.54
C VAL A 96 -2.49 0.75 -18.49
N GLU A 97 -1.72 -0.04 -19.24
CA GLU A 97 -0.26 0.05 -19.30
C GLU A 97 0.22 1.37 -19.93
N GLU A 98 -0.56 1.93 -20.86
CA GLU A 98 -0.31 3.23 -21.48
C GLU A 98 -0.47 4.40 -20.49
N ILE A 99 -1.11 4.16 -19.34
CA ILE A 99 -1.31 5.16 -18.28
C ILE A 99 -0.16 5.09 -17.28
N ASN A 100 0.28 6.26 -16.79
CA ASN A 100 1.26 6.38 -15.71
C ASN A 100 0.70 5.91 -14.35
N THR A 101 0.56 4.60 -14.22
CA THR A 101 0.12 3.88 -13.02
C THR A 101 1.16 3.92 -11.90
N SER A 102 2.44 4.15 -12.21
CA SER A 102 3.50 4.34 -11.21
C SER A 102 3.23 5.56 -10.33
N TYR A 103 2.65 6.62 -10.88
CA TYR A 103 2.26 7.78 -10.07
C TYR A 103 1.12 7.43 -9.10
N ILE A 104 0.13 6.63 -9.53
CA ILE A 104 -0.94 6.13 -8.66
C ILE A 104 -0.33 5.29 -7.53
N PHE A 105 0.56 4.35 -7.88
CA PHE A 105 1.24 3.48 -6.93
C PHE A 105 1.90 4.28 -5.80
N TRP A 106 2.77 5.24 -6.14
CA TRP A 106 3.49 6.02 -5.15
C TRP A 106 2.56 6.92 -4.33
N PHE A 107 1.56 7.53 -4.97
CA PHE A 107 0.65 8.44 -4.28
C PHE A 107 -0.21 7.71 -3.23
N GLU A 108 -0.83 6.60 -3.62
CA GLU A 108 -1.70 5.80 -2.75
C GLU A 108 -0.92 5.14 -1.60
N THR A 109 0.20 4.49 -1.93
CA THR A 109 1.04 3.82 -0.92
C THR A 109 1.59 4.82 0.09
N THR A 110 2.02 6.01 -0.35
CA THR A 110 2.50 7.06 0.55
C THR A 110 1.40 7.57 1.46
N LEU A 111 0.20 7.85 0.93
CA LEU A 111 -0.92 8.31 1.74
C LEU A 111 -1.27 7.29 2.83
N ILE A 112 -1.49 6.04 2.45
CA ILE A 112 -1.87 4.98 3.39
C ILE A 112 -0.75 4.73 4.41
N ASN A 113 0.51 4.71 3.99
CA ASN A 113 1.63 4.50 4.90
C ASN A 113 1.82 5.66 5.88
N ILE A 114 1.54 6.90 5.50
CA ILE A 114 1.54 8.02 6.47
C ILE A 114 0.51 7.77 7.56
N PHE A 115 -0.73 7.39 7.19
CA PHE A 115 -1.78 7.06 8.17
C PHE A 115 -1.38 5.88 9.06
N LEU A 116 -0.88 4.79 8.48
CA LEU A 116 -0.44 3.61 9.22
C LEU A 116 0.76 3.90 10.12
N LEU A 117 1.68 4.76 9.70
CA LEU A 117 2.85 5.14 10.51
C LEU A 117 2.42 5.96 11.73
N ILE A 118 1.50 6.92 11.56
CA ILE A 118 0.93 7.67 12.70
C ILE A 118 0.26 6.69 13.68
N PHE A 119 -0.55 5.76 13.16
CA PHE A 119 -1.21 4.75 13.98
C PHE A 119 -0.21 3.86 14.72
N ALA A 120 0.83 3.39 14.02
CA ALA A 120 1.89 2.56 14.60
C ALA A 120 2.65 3.29 15.72
N ILE A 121 2.96 4.57 15.55
CA ILE A 121 3.61 5.38 16.59
C ILE A 121 2.73 5.45 17.84
N ILE A 122 1.43 5.71 17.66
CA ILE A 122 0.48 5.75 18.78
C ILE A 122 0.45 4.40 19.51
N VAL A 123 0.30 3.30 18.78
CA VAL A 123 0.26 1.95 19.37
C VAL A 123 1.56 1.62 20.11
N LEU A 124 2.72 1.90 19.51
CA LEU A 124 4.01 1.65 20.15
C LEU A 124 4.18 2.47 21.43
N SER A 125 3.78 3.75 21.43
CA SER A 125 3.89 4.63 22.60
C SER A 125 2.98 4.25 23.78
N VAL A 126 1.92 3.47 23.52
CA VAL A 126 0.99 3.00 24.56
C VAL A 126 1.44 1.67 25.15
N LEU A 127 2.09 0.81 24.34
CA LEU A 127 2.48 -0.54 24.75
C LEU A 127 3.88 -0.63 25.35
N PHE A 128 4.77 0.31 25.05
CA PHE A 128 6.18 0.30 25.46
C PHE A 128 6.60 1.68 25.97
#